data_AF-A0A921K8G4-F1
#
_entry.id   AF-A0A921K8G4-F1
#
_cell.length_a   1.000
_cell.length_b   1.000
_cell.length_c   1.000
_cell.angle_alpha   90.00
_cell.angle_beta   90.00
_cell.angle_gamma   90.00
#
_symmetry.space_group_name_H-M   'P 1'
#
loop_
_entity.id
_entity.type
_entity.pdbx_description
1 polymer ?
#
loop_
_entity_poly.entity_id
_entity_poly.type
_entity_poly.pdbx_seq_one_letter_code
_entity_poly.pdbx_strand_id
1 'polypeptide(L)'
;METLQEYLDTIPNDENRAKLEQVIQWVTETYPDLKVEIKWNQPMMTHNGTFIISFSASSKHFSIAPELQVLEEFRDKLTEAGYSHSKA
;
A
#
# COMPACT_ATOMS: atom_id res chain seq x y z
N MET A 1 13.46 9.92 -3.45
CA MET A 1 12.73 8.90 -4.23
C MET A 1 11.62 9.61 -4.96
N GLU A 2 11.57 9.43 -6.27
CA GLU A 2 10.61 10.10 -7.15
C GLU A 2 9.71 9.09 -7.87
N THR A 3 10.15 7.83 -7.96
CA THR A 3 9.46 6.74 -8.66
C THR A 3 9.15 5.55 -7.75
N LEU A 4 8.18 4.73 -8.17
CA LEU A 4 7.86 3.45 -7.53
C LEU A 4 9.07 2.50 -7.52
N GLN A 5 9.83 2.46 -8.62
CA GLN A 5 11.01 1.59 -8.73
C GLN A 5 12.06 1.94 -7.67
N GLU A 6 12.39 3.23 -7.53
CA GLU A 6 13.32 3.68 -6.49
C GLU A 6 12.84 3.29 -5.09
N TYR A 7 11.53 3.35 -4.84
CA TYR A 7 10.95 2.90 -3.58
C TYR A 7 11.13 1.40 -3.37
N LEU A 8 10.80 0.57 -4.36
CA LEU A 8 10.96 -0.88 -4.28
C LEU A 8 12.43 -1.27 -4.06
N ASP A 9 13.36 -0.53 -4.65
CA ASP A 9 14.80 -0.75 -4.47
C ASP A 9 15.30 -0.51 -3.05
N THR A 10 14.57 0.29 -2.24
CA THR A 10 14.89 0.47 -0.81
C THR A 10 14.48 -0.72 0.06
N ILE A 11 13.67 -1.65 -0.45
CA ILE A 11 13.18 -2.79 0.32
C ILE A 11 14.27 -3.87 0.35
N PRO A 12 14.87 -4.17 1.52
CA PRO A 12 16.03 -5.06 1.60
C PRO A 12 15.68 -6.55 1.45
N ASN A 13 14.41 -6.92 1.62
CA ASN A 13 13.96 -8.30 1.48
C ASN A 13 13.33 -8.49 0.09
N ASP A 14 13.94 -9.33 -0.74
CA ASP A 14 13.51 -9.56 -2.13
C ASP A 14 12.10 -10.15 -2.23
N GLU A 15 11.71 -11.03 -1.30
CA GLU A 15 10.35 -11.60 -1.29
C GLU A 15 9.29 -10.54 -0.96
N ASN A 16 9.57 -9.65 0.00
CA ASN A 16 8.67 -8.54 0.34
C ASN A 16 8.59 -7.54 -0.80
N ARG A 17 9.73 -7.25 -1.46
CA ARG A 17 9.78 -6.39 -2.64
C ARG A 17 8.92 -6.94 -3.77
N ALA A 18 9.12 -8.20 -4.15
CA ALA A 18 8.36 -8.85 -5.21
C ALA A 18 6.86 -8.93 -4.90
N LYS A 19 6.49 -9.25 -3.65
CA LYS A 19 5.08 -9.26 -3.23
C LYS A 19 4.44 -7.88 -3.33
N LEU A 20 5.13 -6.85 -2.86
CA LEU A 20 4.58 -5.49 -2.89
C LEU A 20 4.46 -4.97 -4.33
N GLU A 21 5.44 -5.25 -5.18
CA GLU A 21 5.38 -4.95 -6.61
C GLU A 21 4.16 -5.61 -7.27
N GLN A 22 3.92 -6.90 -7.02
CA GLN A 22 2.75 -7.61 -7.54
C GLN A 22 1.42 -7.00 -7.06
N VAL A 23 1.33 -6.61 -5.78
CA VAL A 23 0.13 -5.96 -5.24
C VAL A 23 -0.10 -4.62 -5.93
N ILE A 24 0.93 -3.79 -6.05
CA ILE A 24 0.80 -2.46 -6.67
C ILE A 24 0.42 -2.59 -8.15
N GLN A 25 1.06 -3.51 -8.87
CA GLN A 25 0.74 -3.79 -10.27
C GLN A 25 -0.73 -4.24 -10.42
N TRP A 26 -1.15 -5.22 -9.62
CA TRP A 26 -2.54 -5.70 -9.63
C TRP A 26 -3.55 -4.57 -9.38
N VAL A 27 -3.28 -3.67 -8.42
CA VAL A 27 -4.17 -2.52 -8.17
C VAL A 27 -4.21 -1.59 -9.39
N THR A 28 -3.07 -1.27 -10.00
CA THR A 28 -3.04 -0.39 -11.18
C THR A 28 -3.68 -1.01 -12.42
N GLU A 29 -3.62 -2.34 -12.57
CA GLU A 29 -4.29 -3.07 -13.67
C GLU A 29 -5.80 -3.18 -13.43
N THR A 30 -6.21 -3.38 -12.18
CA THR A 30 -7.63 -3.51 -11.80
C THR A 30 -8.34 -2.17 -11.78
N TYR A 31 -7.65 -1.11 -11.37
CA TYR A 31 -8.20 0.24 -11.20
C TYR A 31 -7.35 1.26 -11.98
N PRO A 32 -7.47 1.30 -13.33
CA PRO A 32 -6.61 2.13 -14.19
C PRO A 32 -6.76 3.64 -13.97
N ASP A 33 -7.85 4.07 -13.33
CA ASP A 33 -8.09 5.48 -12.98
C ASP A 33 -7.30 5.93 -11.74
N LEU A 34 -6.71 4.99 -10.98
CA LEU A 34 -5.84 5.32 -9.85
C LEU A 34 -4.47 5.78 -10.35
N LYS A 35 -3.98 6.88 -9.78
CA LYS A 35 -2.64 7.40 -10.03
C LYS A 35 -1.72 7.01 -8.88
N VAL A 36 -0.57 6.44 -9.20
CA VAL A 36 0.51 6.20 -8.23
C VAL A 36 1.34 7.47 -8.11
N GLU A 37 1.44 8.02 -6.90
CA GLU A 37 2.26 9.18 -6.53
C GLU A 37 3.21 8.80 -5.39
N ILE A 38 4.47 9.24 -5.46
CA ILE A 38 5.38 9.11 -4.32
C ILE A 38 5.22 10.35 -3.42
N LYS A 39 4.70 10.15 -2.21
CA LYS A 39 4.58 11.21 -1.18
C LYS A 39 5.18 10.71 0.12
N TRP A 40 5.97 11.55 0.79
CA TRP A 40 6.69 11.20 2.02
C TRP A 40 7.46 9.88 1.93
N ASN A 41 8.15 9.63 0.81
CA ASN A 41 8.92 8.40 0.57
C ASN A 41 8.07 7.12 0.56
N GLN A 42 6.76 7.22 0.30
CA GLN A 42 5.84 6.08 0.20
C GLN A 42 5.03 6.15 -1.10
N PRO A 43 4.77 5.00 -1.75
CA PRO A 43 3.80 4.93 -2.83
C PRO A 43 2.39 5.12 -2.28
N MET A 44 1.71 6.13 -2.81
CA MET A 44 0.32 6.44 -2.52
C MET A 44 -0.48 6.37 -3.81
N MET A 45 -1.69 5.84 -3.74
CA MET A 45 -2.62 5.86 -4.84
C MET A 45 -3.68 6.92 -4.59
N THR A 46 -3.94 7.71 -5.62
CA THR A 46 -4.93 8.77 -5.59
C THR A 46 -5.92 8.64 -6.73
N HIS A 47 -7.15 9.07 -6.48
CA HIS A 47 -8.18 9.19 -7.49
C HIS A 47 -8.60 10.66 -7.57
N ASN A 48 -8.38 11.32 -8.72
CA ASN A 48 -8.66 12.74 -8.91
C ASN A 48 -8.07 13.67 -7.82
N GLY A 49 -6.89 13.33 -7.30
CA GLY A 49 -6.19 14.11 -6.27
C GLY A 49 -6.60 13.76 -4.83
N THR A 50 -7.60 12.89 -4.64
CA THR A 50 -7.99 12.37 -3.32
C THR A 50 -7.17 11.13 -2.98
N PHE A 51 -6.70 11.06 -1.74
CA PHE A 51 -5.99 9.89 -1.21
C PHE A 51 -6.91 8.68 -1.10
N ILE A 52 -6.41 7.49 -1.49
CA ILE A 52 -7.18 6.23 -1.41
C ILE A 52 -6.46 5.22 -0.52
N ILE A 53 -5.19 4.93 -0.83
CA ILE A 53 -4.40 3.90 -0.16
C ILE A 53 -2.91 4.17 -0.30
N SER A 54 -2.12 3.89 0.72
CA SER A 54 -0.66 3.87 0.64
C SER A 54 -0.08 2.54 1.07
N PHE A 55 1.15 2.29 0.62
CA PHE A 55 1.91 1.12 0.97
C PHE A 55 3.24 1.53 1.59
N SER A 56 3.67 0.75 2.59
CA SER A 56 5.00 0.86 3.16
C SER A 56 5.57 -0.51 3.47
N ALA A 57 6.87 -0.69 3.36
CA ALA A 57 7.56 -1.93 3.64
C ALA A 57 8.57 -1.72 4.77
N SER A 58 8.66 -2.71 5.65
CA SER A 58 9.70 -2.87 6.66
C SER A 58 10.39 -4.23 6.46
N SER A 59 11.41 -4.51 7.27
CA SER A 59 12.13 -5.78 7.21
C SER A 59 11.25 -7.00 7.54
N LYS A 60 10.18 -6.84 8.33
CA LYS A 60 9.35 -7.95 8.83
C LYS A 60 7.95 -8.01 8.23
N HIS A 61 7.44 -6.89 7.73
CA HIS A 61 6.07 -6.76 7.22
C HIS A 61 5.99 -5.57 6.27
N PHE A 62 4.96 -5.54 5.45
CA PHE A 62 4.50 -4.32 4.79
C PHE A 62 3.18 -3.88 5.41
N SER A 63 2.99 -2.58 5.49
CA SER A 63 1.76 -1.97 5.98
C SER A 63 0.97 -1.44 4.79
N ILE A 64 -0.33 -1.68 4.83
CA ILE A 64 -1.31 -1.15 3.89
C ILE A 64 -2.15 -0.15 4.67
N ALA A 65 -2.13 1.11 4.27
CA ALA A 65 -2.86 2.17 4.94
C ALA A 65 -3.92 2.72 3.98
N PRO A 66 -5.16 2.20 4.03
CA PRO A 66 -6.29 2.80 3.34
C PRO A 66 -6.80 4.03 4.10
N GLU A 67 -7.80 4.72 3.54
CA GLU A 67 -8.56 5.72 4.29
C GLU A 67 -9.15 5.16 5.59
N LEU A 68 -9.30 6.03 6.59
CA LEU A 68 -9.78 5.64 7.91
C LEU A 68 -11.14 4.92 7.87
N GLN A 69 -12.07 5.43 7.06
CA GLN A 69 -13.40 4.82 6.94
C GLN A 69 -13.33 3.38 6.42
N VAL A 70 -12.41 3.10 5.49
CA VAL A 70 -12.17 1.75 4.97
C VAL A 70 -11.59 0.84 6.06
N LEU A 71 -10.63 1.35 6.86
CA LEU A 71 -10.08 0.56 7.96
C LEU A 71 -11.15 0.18 8.99
N GLU A 72 -12.04 1.10 9.34
CA GLU A 72 -13.15 0.84 10.28
C GLU A 72 -14.18 -0.14 9.70
N GLU A 73 -14.57 0.02 8.43
CA GLU A 73 -15.54 -0.87 7.77
C GLU A 73 -15.02 -2.31 7.65
N PHE A 74 -13.71 -2.48 7.42
CA PHE A 74 -13.10 -3.79 7.21
C PHE A 74 -12.43 -4.36 8.47
N ARG A 75 -12.51 -3.69 9.62
CA ARG A 75 -11.83 -4.06 10.88
C ARG A 75 -12.12 -5.50 11.30
N ASP A 76 -13.38 -5.91 11.27
CA ASP A 76 -13.79 -7.26 11.67
C ASP A 76 -13.22 -8.31 10.70
N LYS A 77 -13.35 -8.07 9.39
CA LYS A 77 -12.81 -8.97 8.35
C LYS A 77 -11.29 -9.11 8.43
N LEU A 78 -10.57 -8.02 8.73
CA LEU A 78 -9.13 -8.04 8.92
C LEU A 78 -8.74 -8.88 10.15
N THR A 79 -9.53 -8.78 11.23
CA THR A 79 -9.33 -9.57 12.44
C THR A 79 -9.59 -11.05 12.19
N GLU A 80 -10.69 -11.39 11.50
CA GLU A 80 -11.03 -12.77 11.12
C GLU A 80 -9.99 -13.39 10.18
N ALA A 81 -9.40 -12.59 9.28
CA ALA A 81 -8.32 -13.01 8.40
C ALA A 81 -6.95 -13.13 9.11
N GLY A 82 -6.85 -12.72 10.38
CA GLY A 82 -5.62 -12.80 11.18
C GLY A 82 -4.61 -11.68 10.90
N TYR A 83 -5.02 -10.57 10.30
CA TYR A 83 -4.14 -9.42 10.06
C TYR A 83 -4.15 -8.45 11.24
N SER A 84 -2.95 -8.08 11.69
CA SER A 84 -2.76 -7.01 12.67
C SER A 84 -3.11 -5.65 12.06
N HIS A 85 -3.88 -4.83 12.77
CA HIS A 85 -4.20 -3.45 12.41
C HIS A 85 -4.01 -2.51 13.59
N SER A 86 -3.59 -1.28 13.32
CA SER A 86 -3.53 -0.23 14.34
C SER A 86 -4.92 0.38 14.57
N LYS A 87 -5.06 1.14 15.67
CA LYS A 87 -6.20 2.04 15.80
C LYS A 87 -6.05 3.20 14.81
N ALA A 88 -7.22 3.72 14.42
CA ALA A 88 -7.40 5.01 13.79
C ALA A 88 -6.61 6.12 14.50
#